data_AF-A0A854WAH0-F1
#
_entry.id   AF-A0A854WAH0-F1
#
_cell.length_a   1.000
_cell.length_b   1.000
_cell.length_c   1.000
_cell.angle_alpha   90.00
_cell.angle_beta   90.00
_cell.angle_gamma   90.00
#
_symmetry.space_group_name_H-M   'P 1'
#
loop_
_entity.id
_entity.type
_entity.pdbx_description
1 polymer ?
#
loop_
_entity_poly.entity_id
_entity_poly.type
_entity_poly.pdbx_seq_one_letter_code
_entity_poly.pdbx_strand_id
1 'polypeptide(L)'
;MKRKSGRSQLGLGKIILWVFLLYLLVVLLPFLGAIGLAASTYFALFQKNWKRAGAVLVAALCCFALTGLVSNSQTTSGKNKDWNQSNLVSSSSKPESSSTDSTSTATSSSQLNTSSSSINKEESQISASQFQSNGLLEFTKKKQLYLAPLDRLGRATLGHIQLRDADEPVNKRKNRISYNPVGWHNFKFPFGDGTKEAWLMNRGHLVGYQFSGLEEDGKNLVPMTAWLNSGNYAGMDSGNEEGILYYENLLDSWLANHPNYWLDYQVKAIYQGDELIPRQVELQFVGIDQEGQLLQISLGGDKESVDAYGITKVVLENQSPNATINYVDGKAQGLVAKAQEVENQTVPAQPSSSLEAQAPAQDPNRIVYVASHGTSDAYWYYKESMPSTTKLENVVEMKEADAISLGKHHSLNE
;
A
#
# COMPACT_ATOMS: atom_id res chain seq x y z
N MET A 1 35.95 -12.10 -71.65
CA MET A 1 36.14 -11.52 -70.29
C MET A 1 34.77 -11.42 -69.60
N LYS A 2 34.63 -11.79 -68.32
CA LYS A 2 33.41 -11.52 -67.53
C LYS A 2 33.70 -10.45 -66.47
N ARG A 3 33.03 -9.30 -66.51
CA ARG A 3 32.96 -8.36 -65.38
C ARG A 3 31.61 -8.52 -64.68
N LYS A 4 31.60 -8.97 -63.43
CA LYS A 4 30.40 -8.94 -62.56
C LYS A 4 30.22 -7.51 -62.05
N SER A 5 29.05 -6.90 -62.25
CA SER A 5 28.66 -5.63 -61.65
C SER A 5 28.03 -5.85 -60.27
N GLY A 6 28.86 -5.97 -59.23
CA GLY A 6 28.39 -6.02 -57.85
C GLY A 6 27.90 -4.65 -57.35
N ARG A 7 26.67 -4.26 -57.67
CA ARG A 7 26.02 -3.09 -57.04
C ARG A 7 25.53 -3.45 -55.62
N SER A 8 25.73 -2.53 -54.69
CA SER A 8 25.68 -2.78 -53.24
C SER A 8 24.26 -2.79 -52.66
N GLN A 9 23.68 -3.99 -52.46
CA GLN A 9 22.40 -4.14 -51.75
C GLN A 9 22.48 -3.83 -50.23
N LEU A 10 23.68 -3.76 -49.64
CA LEU A 10 23.86 -3.53 -48.18
C LEU A 10 23.47 -2.12 -47.70
N GLY A 11 23.26 -1.15 -48.59
CA GLY A 11 22.90 0.22 -48.20
C GLY A 11 21.41 0.40 -47.91
N LEU A 12 20.54 -0.15 -48.77
CA LEU A 12 19.13 0.23 -48.81
C LEU A 12 18.34 -0.24 -47.58
N GLY A 13 18.57 -1.48 -47.13
CA GLY A 13 17.92 -2.03 -45.93
C GLY A 13 18.24 -1.26 -44.64
N LYS A 14 19.45 -0.70 -44.53
CA LYS A 14 19.82 0.15 -43.38
C LYS A 14 19.06 1.48 -43.41
N ILE A 15 18.91 2.11 -44.58
CA ILE A 15 18.14 3.36 -44.73
C ILE A 15 16.68 3.13 -44.35
N ILE A 16 16.07 2.04 -44.83
CA ILE A 16 14.68 1.67 -44.49
C ILE A 16 14.51 1.45 -42.99
N LEU A 17 15.45 0.76 -42.33
CA LEU A 17 15.43 0.56 -40.87
C LEU A 17 15.54 1.89 -40.10
N TRP A 18 16.42 2.80 -40.51
CA TRP A 18 16.53 4.12 -39.88
C TRP A 18 15.27 4.98 -40.07
N VAL A 19 14.65 4.95 -41.24
CA VAL A 19 13.38 5.65 -41.49
C VAL A 19 12.24 5.06 -40.64
N PHE A 20 12.18 3.73 -40.50
CA PHE A 20 11.20 3.06 -39.65
C PHE A 20 11.39 3.40 -38.16
N LEU A 21 12.65 3.38 -37.66
CA LEU A 21 12.96 3.76 -36.28
C LEU A 21 12.65 5.24 -36.00
N LEU A 22 12.93 6.13 -36.95
CA LEU A 22 12.59 7.56 -36.82
C LEU A 22 11.08 7.80 -36.83
N TYR A 23 10.34 7.08 -37.67
CA TYR A 23 8.87 7.12 -37.68
C TYR A 23 8.28 6.59 -36.36
N LEU A 24 8.78 5.45 -35.86
CA LEU A 24 8.37 4.87 -34.59
C LEU A 24 8.64 5.81 -33.41
N LEU A 25 9.79 6.50 -33.40
CA LEU A 25 10.11 7.53 -32.41
C LEU A 25 9.07 8.66 -32.41
N VAL A 26 8.74 9.20 -33.60
CA VAL A 26 7.75 10.27 -33.75
C VAL A 26 6.34 9.84 -33.31
N VAL A 27 5.95 8.58 -33.58
CA VAL A 27 4.68 8.01 -33.13
C VAL A 27 4.63 7.81 -31.61
N LEU A 28 5.77 7.55 -30.94
CA LEU A 28 5.86 7.35 -29.49
C LEU A 28 5.96 8.65 -28.67
N LEU A 29 6.45 9.75 -29.24
CA LEU A 29 6.54 11.06 -28.58
C LEU A 29 5.25 11.53 -27.86
N PRO A 30 4.03 11.46 -28.44
CA PRO A 30 2.82 11.90 -27.74
C PRO A 30 2.45 11.00 -26.55
N PHE A 31 2.73 9.69 -26.61
CA PHE A 31 2.52 8.77 -25.49
C PHE A 31 3.52 9.06 -24.35
N LEU A 32 4.79 9.30 -24.69
CA LEU A 32 5.82 9.72 -23.72
C LEU A 32 5.47 11.08 -23.08
N GLY A 33 4.89 12.01 -23.85
CA GLY A 33 4.35 13.27 -23.33
C GLY A 33 3.22 13.05 -22.33
N ALA A 34 2.25 12.18 -22.62
CA ALA A 34 1.14 11.86 -21.73
C ALA A 34 1.61 11.19 -20.42
N ILE A 35 2.55 10.23 -20.52
CA ILE A 35 3.20 9.60 -19.36
C ILE A 35 3.94 10.64 -18.53
N GLY A 36 4.64 11.58 -19.17
CA GLY A 36 5.32 12.69 -18.50
C GLY A 36 4.36 13.62 -17.74
N LEU A 37 3.19 13.92 -18.28
CA LEU A 37 2.17 14.71 -17.55
C LEU A 37 1.67 13.97 -16.30
N ALA A 38 1.39 12.67 -16.39
CA ALA A 38 0.98 11.84 -15.25
C ALA A 38 2.09 11.70 -14.19
N ALA A 39 3.35 11.53 -14.61
CA ALA A 39 4.49 11.50 -13.71
C ALA A 39 4.70 12.87 -13.03
N SER A 40 4.48 13.99 -13.73
CA SER A 40 4.54 15.34 -13.15
C SER A 40 3.48 15.55 -12.06
N THR A 41 2.23 15.17 -12.30
CA THR A 41 1.17 15.30 -11.28
C THR A 41 1.42 14.38 -10.10
N TYR A 42 1.91 13.15 -10.33
CA TYR A 42 2.36 12.25 -9.27
C TYR A 42 3.48 12.87 -8.40
N PHE A 43 4.54 13.41 -9.02
CA PHE A 43 5.64 14.04 -8.28
C PHE A 43 5.20 15.30 -7.50
N ALA A 44 4.24 16.07 -8.01
CA ALA A 44 3.70 17.25 -7.33
C ALA A 44 2.79 16.89 -6.15
N LEU A 45 1.84 15.97 -6.35
CA LEU A 45 0.77 15.70 -5.38
C LEU A 45 1.16 14.69 -4.31
N PHE A 46 1.80 13.59 -4.70
CA PHE A 46 2.11 12.47 -3.80
C PHE A 46 3.51 12.58 -3.20
N GLN A 47 4.52 12.90 -4.01
CA GLN A 47 5.91 13.05 -3.55
C GLN A 47 6.24 14.47 -3.04
N LYS A 48 5.34 15.45 -3.21
CA LYS A 48 5.52 16.89 -2.89
C LYS A 48 6.81 17.51 -3.47
N ASN A 49 7.39 16.91 -4.50
CA ASN A 49 8.72 17.23 -5.01
C ASN A 49 8.62 18.14 -6.24
N TRP A 50 8.31 19.41 -5.99
CA TRP A 50 8.10 20.45 -7.00
C TRP A 50 9.29 20.61 -7.98
N LYS A 51 10.52 20.37 -7.54
CA LYS A 51 11.71 20.41 -8.41
C LYS A 51 11.70 19.28 -9.45
N ARG A 52 11.34 18.06 -9.05
CA ARG A 52 11.18 16.93 -9.98
C ARG A 52 9.95 17.09 -10.86
N ALA A 53 8.81 17.50 -10.30
CA ALA A 53 7.59 17.76 -11.06
C ALA A 53 7.81 18.78 -12.18
N GLY A 54 8.42 19.94 -11.87
CA GLY A 54 8.73 20.97 -12.86
C GLY A 54 9.65 20.48 -14.00
N ALA A 55 10.70 19.70 -13.67
CA ALA A 55 11.59 19.14 -14.69
C ALA A 55 10.88 18.14 -15.61
N VAL A 56 10.04 17.26 -15.05
CA VAL A 56 9.26 16.27 -15.80
C VAL A 56 8.18 16.95 -16.66
N LEU A 57 7.53 18.01 -16.15
CA LEU A 57 6.55 18.80 -16.91
C LEU A 57 7.17 19.46 -18.14
N VAL A 58 8.36 20.06 -18.00
CA VAL A 58 9.08 20.66 -19.14
C VAL A 58 9.43 19.60 -20.18
N ALA A 59 9.93 18.43 -19.76
CA ALA A 59 10.22 17.32 -20.68
C ALA A 59 8.96 16.84 -21.44
N ALA A 60 7.83 16.69 -20.73
CA ALA A 60 6.55 16.32 -21.34
C ALA A 60 6.07 17.34 -22.38
N LEU A 61 6.16 18.63 -22.07
CA LEU A 61 5.80 19.71 -22.99
C LEU A 61 6.73 19.77 -24.20
N CYS A 62 8.03 19.47 -24.05
CA CYS A 62 8.96 19.32 -25.17
C CYS A 62 8.57 18.17 -26.11
N CYS A 63 8.12 17.03 -25.60
CA CYS A 63 7.63 15.92 -26.44
C CYS A 63 6.45 16.34 -27.33
N PHE A 64 5.47 17.08 -26.78
CA PHE A 64 4.36 17.62 -27.56
C PHE A 64 4.82 18.70 -28.56
N ALA A 65 5.67 19.63 -28.16
CA ALA A 65 6.20 20.68 -29.05
C ALA A 65 6.92 20.11 -30.28
N LEU A 66 7.66 19.01 -30.12
CA LEU A 66 8.32 18.32 -31.23
C LEU A 66 7.33 17.70 -32.23
N THR A 67 6.16 17.21 -31.79
CA THR A 67 5.11 16.74 -32.72
C THR A 67 4.48 17.90 -33.51
N GLY A 68 4.32 19.08 -32.90
CA GLY A 68 3.71 20.24 -33.53
C GLY A 68 4.47 20.80 -34.74
N LEU A 69 5.80 20.61 -34.79
CA LEU A 69 6.62 21.06 -35.94
C LEU A 69 6.35 20.26 -37.23
N VAL A 70 5.88 19.02 -37.12
CA VAL A 70 5.68 18.13 -38.29
C VAL A 70 4.38 18.46 -39.04
N SER A 71 3.39 19.06 -38.37
CA SER A 71 2.07 19.32 -38.95
C SER A 71 1.95 20.62 -39.75
N ASN A 72 2.95 21.51 -39.73
CA ASN A 72 2.84 22.88 -40.25
C ASN A 72 3.58 23.12 -41.58
N SER A 73 3.58 22.14 -42.49
CA SER A 73 4.24 22.24 -43.80
C SER A 73 3.33 21.86 -44.97
N GLN A 74 2.23 22.60 -45.17
CA GLN A 74 1.53 22.59 -46.47
C GLN A 74 0.86 23.95 -46.78
N THR A 75 1.26 24.53 -47.91
CA THR A 75 0.84 25.87 -48.34
C THR A 75 -0.20 25.76 -49.45
N THR A 76 -1.37 26.39 -49.26
CA THR A 76 -2.28 26.95 -50.29
C THR A 76 -2.84 26.08 -51.44
N SER A 77 -4.15 26.27 -51.67
CA SER A 77 -4.87 26.20 -52.96
C SER A 77 -5.43 24.85 -53.42
N GLY A 78 -6.76 24.77 -53.46
CA GLY A 78 -7.56 23.70 -54.07
C GLY A 78 -9.05 23.87 -53.72
N LYS A 79 -9.93 24.02 -54.72
CA LYS A 79 -11.40 24.16 -54.53
C LYS A 79 -12.13 22.88 -54.92
N ASN A 80 -13.38 22.77 -54.45
CA ASN A 80 -14.44 21.83 -54.87
C ASN A 80 -14.25 20.37 -54.39
N LYS A 81 -15.31 19.57 -54.11
CA LYS A 81 -16.77 19.83 -54.21
C LYS A 81 -17.60 18.90 -53.29
N ASP A 82 -18.90 19.18 -53.24
CA ASP A 82 -20.08 18.40 -52.78
C ASP A 82 -19.99 16.86 -52.96
N TRP A 83 -20.78 15.98 -52.32
CA TRP A 83 -22.21 16.07 -51.93
C TRP A 83 -22.61 15.06 -50.81
N ASN A 84 -23.88 14.63 -50.70
CA ASN A 84 -24.50 13.97 -49.53
C ASN A 84 -25.37 12.71 -49.98
N GLN A 85 -26.31 12.03 -49.28
CA GLN A 85 -26.92 12.10 -47.94
C GLN A 85 -27.63 10.76 -47.54
N SER A 86 -27.70 10.48 -46.22
CA SER A 86 -28.78 9.77 -45.46
C SER A 86 -29.31 8.34 -45.78
N ASN A 87 -29.31 7.51 -44.71
CA ASN A 87 -30.43 6.71 -44.10
C ASN A 87 -31.28 5.66 -44.89
N LEU A 88 -31.52 4.46 -44.29
CA LEU A 88 -32.83 4.01 -43.73
C LEU A 88 -32.94 2.51 -43.27
N VAL A 89 -32.88 2.29 -41.94
CA VAL A 89 -33.77 1.52 -41.00
C VAL A 89 -34.69 0.32 -41.45
N SER A 90 -34.77 -0.70 -40.56
CA SER A 90 -35.84 -1.74 -40.30
C SER A 90 -35.99 -2.99 -41.21
N SER A 91 -36.58 -4.14 -40.78
CA SER A 91 -36.77 -4.80 -39.44
C SER A 91 -37.52 -6.17 -39.56
N SER A 92 -37.26 -7.17 -38.67
CA SER A 92 -38.10 -8.35 -38.24
C SER A 92 -38.74 -9.28 -39.32
N SER A 93 -38.98 -10.61 -39.19
CA SER A 93 -39.34 -11.45 -38.03
C SER A 93 -39.21 -13.00 -38.32
N LYS A 94 -39.70 -13.87 -37.41
CA LYS A 94 -39.76 -15.38 -37.39
C LYS A 94 -41.12 -15.79 -36.72
N PRO A 95 -41.54 -17.05 -36.41
CA PRO A 95 -41.06 -18.43 -36.72
C PRO A 95 -42.17 -19.49 -37.05
N GLU A 96 -41.80 -20.79 -37.15
CA GLU A 96 -42.50 -22.07 -36.78
C GLU A 96 -42.02 -23.27 -37.67
N SER A 97 -42.23 -24.58 -37.41
CA SER A 97 -42.28 -25.40 -36.17
C SER A 97 -42.15 -26.93 -36.48
N SER A 98 -42.15 -27.80 -35.44
CA SER A 98 -42.17 -29.30 -35.42
C SER A 98 -40.86 -30.08 -35.76
N SER A 99 -40.34 -31.12 -35.05
CA SER A 99 -40.73 -32.03 -33.92
C SER A 99 -41.37 -33.39 -34.33
N THR A 100 -40.96 -34.61 -33.94
CA THR A 100 -39.84 -35.17 -33.10
C THR A 100 -39.78 -36.71 -33.31
N ASP A 101 -38.63 -37.41 -33.12
CA ASP A 101 -38.66 -38.79 -32.55
C ASP A 101 -37.32 -39.25 -31.87
N SER A 102 -37.31 -40.41 -31.21
CA SER A 102 -36.20 -41.00 -30.41
C SER A 102 -36.10 -42.53 -30.55
N THR A 103 -34.90 -43.12 -30.40
CA THR A 103 -34.70 -44.55 -30.07
C THR A 103 -33.29 -44.77 -29.49
N SER A 104 -33.16 -45.72 -28.56
CA SER A 104 -31.91 -46.12 -27.91
C SER A 104 -31.58 -47.60 -28.11
N THR A 105 -30.30 -47.94 -28.24
CA THR A 105 -29.78 -49.32 -28.13
C THR A 105 -28.35 -49.28 -27.57
N ALA A 106 -27.98 -50.26 -26.73
CA ALA A 106 -26.63 -50.44 -26.21
C ALA A 106 -26.09 -51.84 -26.54
N THR A 107 -24.78 -51.96 -26.76
CA THR A 107 -24.04 -53.23 -26.90
C THR A 107 -22.61 -53.04 -26.36
N SER A 108 -22.04 -54.08 -25.75
CA SER A 108 -20.72 -54.04 -25.07
C SER A 108 -19.69 -54.97 -25.73
N SER A 109 -18.46 -54.97 -25.18
CA SER A 109 -17.25 -55.74 -25.57
C SER A 109 -16.38 -55.05 -26.64
N SER A 110 -15.03 -55.16 -26.66
CA SER A 110 -14.10 -55.91 -25.77
C SER A 110 -12.75 -55.15 -25.58
N GLN A 111 -11.89 -55.62 -24.67
CA GLN A 111 -10.59 -55.00 -24.35
C GLN A 111 -9.48 -55.40 -25.33
N LEU A 112 -8.49 -54.51 -25.57
CA LEU A 112 -7.08 -54.74 -25.16
C LEU A 112 -6.15 -53.53 -25.45
N ASN A 113 -4.99 -53.52 -24.79
CA ASN A 113 -4.03 -52.40 -24.67
C ASN A 113 -3.37 -51.93 -25.97
N THR A 114 -3.06 -50.62 -26.03
CA THR A 114 -1.66 -50.13 -26.13
C THR A 114 -1.52 -48.78 -25.42
N SER A 115 -0.39 -48.56 -24.74
CA SER A 115 -0.14 -47.36 -23.93
C SER A 115 0.49 -46.22 -24.73
N SER A 116 -0.03 -45.00 -24.58
CA SER A 116 0.71 -43.75 -24.83
C SER A 116 0.30 -42.71 -23.78
N SER A 117 1.29 -42.11 -23.12
CA SER A 117 1.08 -41.24 -21.96
C SER A 117 0.71 -39.81 -22.36
N SER A 118 -0.58 -39.51 -22.39
CA SER A 118 -1.07 -38.13 -22.30
C SER A 118 -1.29 -37.77 -20.83
N ILE A 119 -0.51 -36.83 -20.30
CA ILE A 119 -0.81 -36.22 -19.01
C ILE A 119 -1.95 -35.22 -19.25
N ASN A 120 -3.19 -35.67 -19.06
CA ASN A 120 -4.34 -34.80 -19.04
C ASN A 120 -4.21 -33.88 -17.82
N LYS A 121 -3.90 -32.60 -18.06
CA LYS A 121 -4.04 -31.55 -17.05
C LYS A 121 -5.53 -31.23 -16.95
N GLU A 122 -6.28 -32.04 -16.20
CA GLU A 122 -7.69 -31.77 -15.92
C GLU A 122 -7.79 -30.49 -15.07
N GLU A 123 -8.39 -29.45 -15.65
CA GLU A 123 -8.77 -28.22 -14.94
C GLU A 123 -9.95 -28.54 -14.02
N SER A 124 -9.62 -29.12 -12.85
CA SER A 124 -10.59 -29.52 -11.85
C SER A 124 -11.19 -28.29 -11.19
N GLN A 125 -12.39 -27.91 -11.64
CA GLN A 125 -13.28 -26.96 -10.98
C GLN A 125 -13.37 -27.29 -9.47
N ILE A 126 -12.82 -26.41 -8.63
CA ILE A 126 -12.74 -26.67 -7.18
C ILE A 126 -14.16 -26.63 -6.58
N SER A 127 -14.53 -27.73 -5.91
CA SER A 127 -15.84 -27.85 -5.26
C SER A 127 -15.95 -26.93 -4.03
N ALA A 128 -17.17 -26.48 -3.68
CA ALA A 128 -17.39 -25.63 -2.50
C ALA A 128 -16.85 -26.24 -1.19
N SER A 129 -16.94 -27.58 -1.05
CA SER A 129 -16.34 -28.31 0.07
C SER A 129 -14.81 -28.29 0.08
N GLN A 130 -14.18 -28.18 -1.10
CA GLN A 130 -12.73 -28.13 -1.24
C GLN A 130 -12.17 -26.72 -0.98
N PHE A 131 -12.92 -25.65 -1.30
CA PHE A 131 -12.63 -24.30 -0.78
C PHE A 131 -12.59 -24.31 0.75
N GLN A 132 -13.63 -24.86 1.39
CA GLN A 132 -13.72 -24.92 2.85
C GLN A 132 -12.62 -25.80 3.49
N SER A 133 -12.28 -26.95 2.93
CA SER A 133 -11.19 -27.79 3.45
C SER A 133 -9.81 -27.15 3.32
N ASN A 134 -9.64 -26.28 2.34
CA ASN A 134 -8.42 -25.51 2.11
C ASN A 134 -8.37 -24.20 2.92
N GLY A 135 -9.40 -23.90 3.73
CA GLY A 135 -9.47 -22.67 4.52
C GLY A 135 -9.72 -21.41 3.71
N LEU A 136 -10.47 -21.52 2.60
CA LEU A 136 -10.89 -20.42 1.73
C LEU A 136 -12.40 -20.15 1.86
N LEU A 137 -12.88 -18.97 1.44
CA LEU A 137 -14.32 -18.71 1.33
C LEU A 137 -14.90 -19.40 0.09
N GLU A 138 -16.15 -19.86 0.18
CA GLU A 138 -16.88 -20.42 -0.98
C GLU A 138 -16.95 -19.38 -2.12
N PHE A 139 -16.59 -19.76 -3.34
CA PHE A 139 -16.47 -18.81 -4.45
C PHE A 139 -17.84 -18.36 -5.01
N THR A 140 -18.38 -17.27 -4.45
CA THR A 140 -19.70 -16.72 -4.83
C THR A 140 -19.65 -15.66 -5.94
N LYS A 141 -18.46 -15.34 -6.46
CA LYS A 141 -18.18 -14.27 -7.45
C LYS A 141 -18.62 -12.86 -7.02
N LYS A 142 -18.69 -12.62 -5.71
CA LYS A 142 -19.10 -11.35 -5.07
C LYS A 142 -18.15 -11.01 -3.91
N LYS A 143 -18.13 -9.75 -3.48
CA LYS A 143 -17.45 -9.39 -2.23
C LYS A 143 -18.05 -10.16 -1.05
N GLN A 144 -17.20 -10.85 -0.30
CA GLN A 144 -17.52 -11.51 0.96
C GLN A 144 -16.55 -11.04 2.03
N LEU A 145 -17.04 -10.82 3.25
CA LEU A 145 -16.23 -10.44 4.39
C LEU A 145 -16.77 -11.15 5.63
N TYR A 146 -15.99 -12.11 6.13
CA TYR A 146 -16.24 -12.84 7.37
C TYR A 146 -15.29 -12.33 8.45
N LEU A 147 -15.84 -12.05 9.63
CA LEU A 147 -15.08 -11.82 10.85
C LEU A 147 -15.52 -12.88 11.85
N ALA A 148 -14.57 -13.61 12.44
CA ALA A 148 -14.89 -14.55 13.49
C ALA A 148 -15.48 -13.81 14.72
N PRO A 149 -16.32 -14.47 15.53
CA PRO A 149 -16.70 -13.95 16.83
C PRO A 149 -15.47 -13.64 17.69
N LEU A 150 -15.60 -12.64 18.56
CA LEU A 150 -14.63 -12.46 19.65
C LEU A 150 -14.62 -13.71 20.53
N ASP A 151 -13.45 -14.14 20.98
CA ASP A 151 -13.32 -15.34 21.82
C ASP A 151 -13.75 -15.09 23.28
N ARG A 152 -13.58 -16.11 24.14
CA ARG A 152 -13.94 -16.01 25.58
C ARG A 152 -13.18 -14.94 26.38
N LEU A 153 -12.11 -14.36 25.82
CA LEU A 153 -11.33 -13.28 26.41
C LEU A 153 -11.61 -11.93 25.71
N GLY A 154 -12.53 -11.88 24.74
CA GLY A 154 -12.81 -10.70 23.93
C GLY A 154 -11.80 -10.43 22.82
N ARG A 155 -10.96 -11.42 22.46
CA ARG A 155 -9.92 -11.28 21.43
C ARG A 155 -10.51 -11.45 20.04
N ALA A 156 -10.10 -10.60 19.10
CA ALA A 156 -10.32 -10.82 17.68
C ALA A 156 -9.39 -11.94 17.18
N THR A 157 -9.91 -12.83 16.34
CA THR A 157 -9.20 -14.08 15.99
C THR A 157 -8.98 -14.26 14.49
N LEU A 158 -9.94 -13.85 13.66
CA LEU A 158 -9.89 -14.03 12.21
C LEU A 158 -10.65 -12.91 11.49
N GLY A 159 -9.99 -12.29 10.51
CA GLY A 159 -10.65 -11.60 9.40
C GLY A 159 -10.39 -12.35 8.10
N HIS A 160 -11.42 -12.54 7.27
CA HIS A 160 -11.33 -13.29 6.01
C HIS A 160 -12.18 -12.58 4.96
N ILE A 161 -11.59 -12.23 3.83
CA ILE A 161 -12.23 -11.49 2.75
C ILE A 161 -12.03 -12.19 1.41
N GLN A 162 -13.03 -12.09 0.54
CA GLN A 162 -12.92 -12.45 -0.87
C GLN A 162 -13.44 -11.26 -1.68
N LEU A 163 -12.61 -10.65 -2.52
CA LEU A 163 -12.94 -9.39 -3.22
C LEU A 163 -12.18 -9.23 -4.55
N ARG A 164 -12.52 -8.19 -5.31
CA ARG A 164 -11.72 -7.67 -6.44
C ARG A 164 -11.36 -6.20 -6.21
N ASP A 165 -10.48 -5.66 -7.04
CA ASP A 165 -10.18 -4.22 -7.19
C ASP A 165 -11.47 -3.35 -7.15
N ALA A 166 -12.44 -3.65 -8.01
CA ALA A 166 -13.70 -2.90 -8.10
C ALA A 166 -14.64 -3.03 -6.86
N ASP A 167 -14.29 -3.87 -5.88
CA ASP A 167 -15.03 -4.08 -4.64
C ASP A 167 -14.40 -3.30 -3.44
N GLU A 168 -13.33 -2.53 -3.65
CA GLU A 168 -12.61 -1.74 -2.63
C GLU A 168 -13.34 -0.43 -2.22
N PRO A 169 -13.04 0.14 -1.02
CA PRO A 169 -13.77 1.28 -0.48
C PRO A 169 -13.27 2.61 -1.04
N VAL A 170 -14.05 3.20 -1.96
CA VAL A 170 -13.82 4.55 -2.53
C VAL A 170 -13.83 5.70 -1.50
N ASN A 171 -14.23 5.44 -0.25
CA ASN A 171 -14.27 6.43 0.81
C ASN A 171 -12.94 6.50 1.56
N LYS A 172 -12.50 7.71 1.91
CA LYS A 172 -11.31 7.88 2.75
C LYS A 172 -11.61 7.47 4.20
N ARG A 173 -10.80 6.53 4.73
CA ARG A 173 -10.73 6.14 6.14
C ARG A 173 -10.72 7.34 7.10
N LYS A 174 -11.41 7.24 8.24
CA LYS A 174 -11.32 8.21 9.34
C LYS A 174 -9.91 8.30 9.90
N ASN A 175 -9.48 9.51 10.24
CA ASN A 175 -8.14 9.78 10.77
C ASN A 175 -7.85 9.16 12.17
N ARG A 176 -8.84 8.52 12.83
CA ARG A 176 -8.71 7.97 14.19
C ARG A 176 -9.72 6.84 14.43
N ILE A 177 -9.23 5.69 14.90
CA ILE A 177 -10.05 4.66 15.58
C ILE A 177 -10.20 5.04 17.06
N SER A 178 -11.40 4.95 17.61
CA SER A 178 -11.69 5.08 19.05
C SER A 178 -11.78 3.75 19.81
N TYR A 179 -12.22 2.66 19.16
CA TYR A 179 -12.30 1.32 19.75
C TYR A 179 -10.96 0.83 20.30
N ASN A 180 -10.97 0.25 21.50
CA ASN A 180 -9.81 -0.41 22.12
C ASN A 180 -10.07 -1.93 22.16
N PRO A 181 -9.27 -2.75 21.46
CA PRO A 181 -9.29 -4.20 21.66
C PRO A 181 -8.77 -4.57 23.05
N VAL A 182 -8.99 -5.82 23.48
CA VAL A 182 -8.48 -6.32 24.76
C VAL A 182 -6.95 -6.31 24.79
N GLY A 183 -6.37 -6.10 25.97
CA GLY A 183 -4.92 -5.88 26.13
C GLY A 183 -4.42 -4.52 25.61
N TRP A 184 -5.30 -3.61 25.14
CA TRP A 184 -4.86 -2.31 24.62
C TRP A 184 -4.21 -1.41 25.69
N HIS A 185 -2.88 -1.37 25.65
CA HIS A 185 -2.06 -0.30 26.18
C HIS A 185 -1.22 0.29 25.04
N ASN A 186 -0.82 1.56 25.17
CA ASN A 186 0.11 2.17 24.22
C ASN A 186 1.13 3.03 24.96
N PHE A 187 2.39 2.88 24.57
CA PHE A 187 3.55 3.50 25.18
C PHE A 187 4.31 4.24 24.10
N LYS A 188 4.94 5.37 24.44
CA LYS A 188 5.83 6.08 23.53
C LYS A 188 7.27 5.79 23.96
N PHE A 189 8.07 5.19 23.10
CA PHE A 189 9.45 4.78 23.40
C PHE A 189 10.46 5.41 22.44
N PRO A 190 11.69 5.70 22.89
CA PRO A 190 12.78 6.07 22.00
C PRO A 190 13.08 4.99 20.94
N PHE A 191 13.70 5.38 19.84
CA PHE A 191 14.18 4.46 18.81
C PHE A 191 15.44 5.01 18.11
N GLY A 192 16.17 4.15 17.40
CA GLY A 192 17.42 4.52 16.72
C GLY A 192 18.50 4.93 17.71
N ASP A 193 18.96 6.17 17.61
CA ASP A 193 19.95 6.82 18.49
C ASP A 193 19.36 7.38 19.80
N GLY A 194 18.05 7.21 20.03
CA GLY A 194 17.37 7.73 21.21
C GLY A 194 17.01 9.21 21.13
N THR A 195 17.22 9.88 19.98
CA THR A 195 16.79 11.29 19.75
C THR A 195 15.32 11.42 19.40
N LYS A 196 14.69 10.34 18.94
CA LYS A 196 13.29 10.29 18.48
C LYS A 196 12.50 9.24 19.25
N GLU A 197 11.21 9.49 19.40
CA GLU A 197 10.27 8.62 20.11
C GLU A 197 9.05 8.33 19.25
N ALA A 198 8.54 7.09 19.30
CA ALA A 198 7.35 6.67 18.59
C ALA A 198 6.37 5.90 19.48
N TRP A 199 5.08 5.89 19.11
CA TRP A 199 4.07 5.05 19.75
C TRP A 199 4.27 3.59 19.35
N LEU A 200 4.42 2.70 20.33
CA LEU A 200 4.68 1.29 20.08
C LEU A 200 3.52 0.60 19.36
N MET A 201 2.29 0.87 19.77
CA MET A 201 1.11 0.10 19.34
C MET A 201 0.19 0.88 18.39
N ASN A 202 -0.39 0.16 17.43
CA ASN A 202 -1.55 0.55 16.66
C ASN A 202 -2.73 -0.37 16.98
N ARG A 203 -3.94 0.18 16.85
CA ARG A 203 -5.17 -0.61 16.72
C ARG A 203 -5.15 -1.19 15.30
N GLY A 204 -4.41 -2.27 15.14
CA GLY A 204 -4.06 -2.85 13.85
C GLY A 204 -5.23 -3.64 13.29
N HIS A 205 -5.49 -3.43 12.01
CA HIS A 205 -6.49 -4.18 11.25
C HIS A 205 -6.01 -5.61 11.02
N LEU A 206 -6.89 -6.62 11.16
CA LEU A 206 -6.58 -7.97 10.67
C LEU A 206 -6.63 -7.96 9.14
N VAL A 207 -7.79 -7.71 8.54
CA VAL A 207 -7.88 -7.37 7.11
C VAL A 207 -7.87 -5.84 6.97
N GLY A 208 -6.89 -5.30 6.25
CA GLY A 208 -6.65 -3.88 6.05
C GLY A 208 -7.86 -3.08 5.57
N TYR A 209 -7.80 -1.76 5.78
CA TYR A 209 -8.91 -0.87 5.38
C TYR A 209 -9.16 -0.91 3.87
N GLN A 210 -8.11 -0.92 3.04
CA GLN A 210 -8.25 -0.92 1.58
C GLN A 210 -9.01 -2.12 1.02
N PHE A 211 -9.00 -3.26 1.73
CA PHE A 211 -9.84 -4.40 1.36
C PHE A 211 -11.18 -4.39 2.09
N SER A 212 -11.18 -4.23 3.43
CA SER A 212 -12.38 -4.42 4.26
C SER A 212 -13.36 -3.24 4.25
N GLY A 213 -12.88 -1.99 4.14
CA GLY A 213 -13.65 -0.77 4.39
C GLY A 213 -14.08 -0.56 5.85
N LEU A 214 -13.63 -1.40 6.78
CA LEU A 214 -14.04 -1.35 8.18
C LEU A 214 -13.29 -0.27 8.96
N GLU A 215 -14.00 0.62 9.64
CA GLU A 215 -13.37 1.66 10.47
C GLU A 215 -13.00 1.15 11.87
N GLU A 216 -13.98 0.63 12.62
CA GLU A 216 -13.85 0.33 14.07
C GLU A 216 -14.57 -0.96 14.51
N ASP A 217 -14.74 -1.97 13.64
CA ASP A 217 -15.26 -3.28 14.10
C ASP A 217 -14.20 -3.99 14.93
N GLY A 218 -14.51 -4.21 16.22
CA GLY A 218 -13.59 -4.84 17.16
C GLY A 218 -13.16 -6.26 16.82
N LYS A 219 -13.91 -7.00 15.97
CA LYS A 219 -13.51 -8.33 15.50
C LYS A 219 -12.42 -8.27 14.42
N ASN A 220 -12.17 -7.10 13.85
CA ASN A 220 -11.11 -6.87 12.86
C ASN A 220 -9.93 -6.07 13.44
N LEU A 221 -9.86 -5.89 14.77
CA LEU A 221 -8.85 -5.06 15.43
C LEU A 221 -8.13 -5.81 16.56
N VAL A 222 -6.79 -5.77 16.54
CA VAL A 222 -5.93 -6.29 17.62
C VAL A 222 -4.83 -5.26 17.98
N PRO A 223 -4.21 -5.35 19.16
CA PRO A 223 -2.99 -4.59 19.44
C PRO A 223 -1.84 -5.14 18.59
N MET A 224 -1.39 -4.35 17.61
CA MET A 224 -0.21 -4.64 16.79
C MET A 224 0.88 -3.61 17.08
N THR A 225 2.14 -3.97 16.97
CA THR A 225 3.21 -2.96 16.96
C THR A 225 3.14 -2.11 15.69
N ALA A 226 3.65 -0.88 15.73
CA ALA A 226 3.82 -0.05 14.53
C ALA A 226 4.75 -0.72 13.48
N TRP A 227 5.69 -1.54 13.96
CA TRP A 227 6.57 -2.37 13.15
C TRP A 227 5.79 -3.44 12.36
N LEU A 228 4.94 -4.24 13.02
CA LEU A 228 4.08 -5.21 12.36
C LEU A 228 3.00 -4.54 11.49
N ASN A 229 2.36 -3.49 11.98
CA ASN A 229 1.27 -2.81 11.28
C ASN A 229 1.74 -2.09 10.00
N SER A 230 2.95 -1.51 10.02
CA SER A 230 3.36 -0.49 9.05
C SER A 230 4.86 -0.48 8.70
N GLY A 231 5.60 -1.52 9.09
CA GLY A 231 7.02 -1.72 8.72
C GLY A 231 8.01 -0.76 9.40
N ASN A 232 7.57 0.09 10.33
CA ASN A 232 8.41 1.16 10.87
C ASN A 232 7.96 1.58 12.29
N TYR A 233 8.85 2.17 13.08
CA TYR A 233 8.50 2.76 14.38
C TYR A 233 7.48 3.89 14.22
N ALA A 234 7.63 4.72 13.20
CA ALA A 234 6.74 5.86 12.93
C ALA A 234 6.63 6.12 11.42
N GLY A 235 5.43 6.50 10.97
CA GLY A 235 5.14 6.63 9.55
C GLY A 235 4.79 5.27 8.94
N MET A 236 5.28 5.01 7.73
CA MET A 236 5.04 3.77 6.99
C MET A 236 6.30 3.41 6.19
N ASP A 237 6.62 2.12 6.15
CA ASP A 237 7.60 1.53 5.24
C ASP A 237 6.96 0.31 4.55
N SER A 238 6.63 0.46 3.27
CA SER A 238 6.07 -0.62 2.44
C SER A 238 7.14 -1.54 1.84
N GLY A 239 8.42 -1.33 2.15
CA GLY A 239 9.54 -2.19 1.74
C GLY A 239 10.01 -3.17 2.81
N ASN A 240 9.40 -3.16 4.01
CA ASN A 240 9.79 -4.02 5.13
C ASN A 240 8.89 -5.26 5.23
N GLU A 241 9.46 -6.43 4.92
CA GLU A 241 8.83 -7.75 4.99
C GLU A 241 8.42 -8.20 6.41
N GLU A 242 8.79 -7.49 7.47
CA GLU A 242 8.22 -7.72 8.81
C GLU A 242 6.84 -7.06 9.01
N GLY A 243 6.38 -6.23 8.05
CA GLY A 243 5.14 -5.46 8.16
C GLY A 243 4.02 -5.97 7.25
N ILE A 244 2.79 -6.08 7.79
CA ILE A 244 1.56 -6.40 7.05
C ILE A 244 1.39 -5.49 5.83
N LEU A 245 1.74 -4.20 5.98
CA LEU A 245 1.69 -3.19 4.94
C LEU A 245 2.51 -3.52 3.68
N TYR A 246 3.58 -4.32 3.76
CA TYR A 246 4.28 -4.82 2.57
C TYR A 246 3.35 -5.72 1.75
N TYR A 247 2.77 -6.74 2.39
CA TYR A 247 1.92 -7.73 1.76
C TYR A 247 0.61 -7.13 1.25
N GLU A 248 -0.06 -6.28 2.03
CA GLU A 248 -1.32 -5.65 1.60
C GLU A 248 -1.13 -4.73 0.40
N ASN A 249 -0.05 -3.93 0.31
CA ASN A 249 0.20 -3.11 -0.88
C ASN A 249 0.55 -3.94 -2.13
N LEU A 250 1.18 -5.11 -1.98
CA LEU A 250 1.50 -5.98 -3.11
C LEU A 250 0.27 -6.80 -3.56
N LEU A 251 -0.64 -7.15 -2.65
CA LEU A 251 -1.94 -7.76 -2.95
C LEU A 251 -2.92 -6.78 -3.62
N ASP A 252 -2.94 -5.52 -3.17
CA ASP A 252 -3.63 -4.38 -3.79
C ASP A 252 -3.13 -4.16 -5.23
N SER A 253 -1.81 -4.08 -5.42
CA SER A 253 -1.19 -4.02 -6.74
C SER A 253 -1.50 -5.26 -7.59
N TRP A 254 -1.58 -6.46 -7.01
CA TRP A 254 -2.00 -7.66 -7.73
C TRP A 254 -3.45 -7.55 -8.21
N LEU A 255 -4.39 -7.10 -7.36
CA LEU A 255 -5.79 -6.88 -7.72
C LEU A 255 -5.95 -5.86 -8.85
N ALA A 256 -5.28 -4.70 -8.75
CA ALA A 256 -5.33 -3.64 -9.75
C ALA A 256 -4.78 -4.08 -11.12
N ASN A 257 -3.80 -5.00 -11.15
CA ASN A 257 -3.29 -5.59 -12.38
C ASN A 257 -4.17 -6.75 -12.92
N HIS A 258 -5.08 -7.29 -12.11
CA HIS A 258 -5.94 -8.42 -12.45
C HIS A 258 -7.44 -8.15 -12.16
N PRO A 259 -8.06 -7.09 -12.72
CA PRO A 259 -9.42 -6.64 -12.35
C PRO A 259 -10.55 -7.63 -12.66
N ASN A 260 -10.25 -8.74 -13.33
CA ASN A 260 -11.18 -9.84 -13.63
C ASN A 260 -11.08 -11.01 -12.64
N TYR A 261 -10.10 -11.01 -11.73
CA TYR A 261 -9.84 -12.06 -10.75
C TYR A 261 -10.18 -11.57 -9.34
N TRP A 262 -10.47 -12.51 -8.45
CA TRP A 262 -10.68 -12.26 -7.03
C TRP A 262 -9.40 -12.59 -6.25
N LEU A 263 -9.20 -11.87 -5.15
CA LEU A 263 -8.30 -12.25 -4.07
C LEU A 263 -9.15 -12.89 -2.96
N ASP A 264 -8.77 -14.09 -2.51
CA ASP A 264 -9.19 -14.66 -1.22
C ASP A 264 -8.03 -14.46 -0.23
N TYR A 265 -8.29 -13.69 0.84
CA TYR A 265 -7.27 -13.24 1.79
C TYR A 265 -7.79 -13.34 3.22
N GLN A 266 -7.00 -13.97 4.08
CA GLN A 266 -7.33 -14.23 5.48
C GLN A 266 -6.17 -13.79 6.36
N VAL A 267 -6.47 -13.10 7.46
CA VAL A 267 -5.52 -12.75 8.51
C VAL A 267 -6.00 -13.26 9.85
N LYS A 268 -5.15 -14.07 10.47
CA LYS A 268 -5.43 -14.81 11.70
C LYS A 268 -4.49 -14.36 12.81
N ALA A 269 -5.04 -13.95 13.94
CA ALA A 269 -4.27 -13.61 15.12
C ALA A 269 -3.88 -14.88 15.91
N ILE A 270 -2.58 -15.06 16.16
CA ILE A 270 -2.04 -16.23 16.86
C ILE A 270 -1.67 -15.83 18.29
N TYR A 271 -2.33 -16.45 19.27
CA TYR A 271 -2.15 -16.20 20.70
C TYR A 271 -1.55 -17.41 21.41
N GLN A 272 -0.69 -17.21 22.41
CA GLN A 272 -0.24 -18.28 23.29
C GLN A 272 -1.17 -18.39 24.51
N GLY A 273 -2.07 -19.37 24.52
CA GLY A 273 -3.00 -19.59 25.63
C GLY A 273 -3.94 -18.40 25.87
N ASP A 274 -3.85 -17.80 27.06
CA ASP A 274 -4.73 -16.72 27.53
C ASP A 274 -4.11 -15.30 27.37
N GLU A 275 -3.01 -15.18 26.62
CA GLU A 275 -2.39 -13.89 26.28
C GLU A 275 -3.36 -12.95 25.54
N LEU A 276 -3.43 -11.68 25.95
CA LEU A 276 -4.33 -10.69 25.35
C LEU A 276 -3.77 -10.06 24.05
N ILE A 277 -2.45 -10.14 23.85
CA ILE A 277 -1.76 -9.67 22.64
C ILE A 277 -1.40 -10.87 21.76
N PRO A 278 -1.66 -10.85 20.44
CA PRO A 278 -1.22 -11.93 19.58
C PRO A 278 0.31 -11.90 19.48
N ARG A 279 0.94 -13.07 19.51
CA ARG A 279 2.38 -13.24 19.29
C ARG A 279 2.75 -13.01 17.83
N GLN A 280 1.90 -13.51 16.94
CA GLN A 280 2.08 -13.48 15.50
C GLN A 280 0.75 -13.20 14.79
N VAL A 281 0.82 -12.82 13.52
CA VAL A 281 -0.30 -12.96 12.59
C VAL A 281 0.08 -13.92 11.46
N GLU A 282 -0.86 -14.76 11.05
CA GLU A 282 -0.76 -15.59 9.85
C GLU A 282 -1.62 -14.94 8.76
N LEU A 283 -0.96 -14.45 7.71
CA LEU A 283 -1.58 -14.04 6.45
C LEU A 283 -1.67 -15.29 5.56
N GLN A 284 -2.80 -15.48 4.91
CA GLN A 284 -3.03 -16.52 3.91
C GLN A 284 -3.72 -15.88 2.70
N PHE A 285 -3.20 -16.08 1.49
CA PHE A 285 -3.74 -15.49 0.27
C PHE A 285 -3.62 -16.39 -0.96
N VAL A 286 -4.61 -16.28 -1.85
CA VAL A 286 -4.64 -16.93 -3.16
C VAL A 286 -5.54 -16.15 -4.12
N GLY A 287 -5.21 -16.15 -5.41
CA GLY A 287 -6.09 -15.60 -6.44
C GLY A 287 -7.14 -16.61 -6.89
N ILE A 288 -8.26 -16.13 -7.42
CA ILE A 288 -9.31 -16.97 -8.03
C ILE A 288 -9.71 -16.36 -9.39
N ASP A 289 -9.73 -17.17 -10.45
CA ASP A 289 -10.15 -16.73 -11.78
C ASP A 289 -11.68 -16.62 -11.95
N GLN A 290 -12.16 -16.36 -13.17
CA GLN A 290 -13.60 -16.25 -13.45
C GLN A 290 -14.32 -17.60 -13.39
N GLU A 291 -13.57 -18.70 -13.50
CA GLU A 291 -14.05 -20.08 -13.58
C GLU A 291 -14.09 -20.72 -12.17
N GLY A 292 -13.27 -20.26 -11.22
CA GLY A 292 -13.11 -20.80 -9.88
C GLY A 292 -11.83 -21.63 -9.68
N GLN A 293 -10.85 -21.51 -10.57
CA GLN A 293 -9.52 -22.08 -10.38
C GLN A 293 -8.68 -21.20 -9.46
N LEU A 294 -7.79 -21.81 -8.68
CA LEU A 294 -6.84 -21.08 -7.83
C LEU A 294 -5.62 -20.64 -8.63
N LEU A 295 -5.24 -19.38 -8.40
CA LEU A 295 -4.06 -18.75 -8.98
C LEU A 295 -3.07 -18.51 -7.85
N GLN A 296 -1.91 -19.16 -7.89
CA GLN A 296 -0.83 -18.88 -6.94
C GLN A 296 -0.39 -17.42 -7.07
N ILE A 297 -0.37 -16.72 -5.94
CA ILE A 297 0.23 -15.40 -5.81
C ILE A 297 1.57 -15.58 -5.09
N SER A 298 2.64 -15.03 -5.66
CA SER A 298 3.92 -14.86 -4.98
C SER A 298 4.30 -13.39 -5.07
N LEU A 299 4.57 -12.80 -3.92
CA LEU A 299 4.89 -11.39 -3.72
C LEU A 299 6.40 -11.19 -3.55
N GLY A 300 7.13 -12.27 -3.25
CA GLY A 300 8.55 -12.26 -2.93
C GLY A 300 8.83 -12.20 -1.42
N GLY A 301 10.13 -12.24 -1.11
CA GLY A 301 10.62 -12.32 0.27
C GLY A 301 10.77 -13.76 0.78
N ASP A 302 11.59 -13.94 1.81
CA ASP A 302 11.98 -15.26 2.33
C ASP A 302 10.94 -15.87 3.28
N LYS A 303 9.77 -15.23 3.43
CA LYS A 303 8.69 -15.60 4.37
C LYS A 303 7.50 -16.32 3.72
N GLU A 304 7.45 -16.41 2.38
CA GLU A 304 6.36 -17.08 1.67
C GLU A 304 6.47 -18.62 1.80
N SER A 305 5.43 -19.26 2.30
CA SER A 305 5.25 -20.71 2.32
C SER A 305 4.03 -21.08 1.48
N VAL A 306 4.20 -21.95 0.49
CA VAL A 306 3.15 -22.28 -0.49
C VAL A 306 2.74 -23.75 -0.35
N ASP A 307 1.44 -24.02 -0.33
CA ASP A 307 0.91 -25.38 -0.21
C ASP A 307 0.73 -26.10 -1.56
N ALA A 308 0.21 -27.33 -1.52
CA ALA A 308 0.00 -28.17 -2.71
C ALA A 308 -1.11 -27.65 -3.65
N TYR A 309 -1.86 -26.62 -3.26
CA TYR A 309 -2.92 -25.98 -4.04
C TYR A 309 -2.51 -24.58 -4.55
N GLY A 310 -1.29 -24.13 -4.25
CA GLY A 310 -0.81 -22.79 -4.61
C GLY A 310 -1.30 -21.69 -3.65
N ILE A 311 -1.81 -22.05 -2.47
CA ILE A 311 -2.21 -21.09 -1.44
C ILE A 311 -0.96 -20.67 -0.67
N THR A 312 -0.69 -19.37 -0.65
CA THR A 312 0.49 -18.79 0.01
C THR A 312 0.14 -18.38 1.43
N LYS A 313 1.08 -18.63 2.36
CA LYS A 313 1.02 -18.24 3.76
C LYS A 313 2.28 -17.48 4.15
N VAL A 314 2.12 -16.48 5.02
CA VAL A 314 3.19 -15.69 5.62
C VAL A 314 2.88 -15.55 7.12
N VAL A 315 3.87 -15.79 7.99
CA VAL A 315 3.74 -15.58 9.43
C VAL A 315 4.63 -14.41 9.84
N LEU A 316 4.03 -13.38 10.44
CA LEU A 316 4.70 -12.17 10.88
C LEU A 316 4.68 -12.03 12.41
N GLU A 317 5.79 -11.56 12.96
CA GLU A 317 6.01 -11.40 14.40
C GLU A 317 5.43 -10.08 14.92
N ASN A 318 4.60 -10.12 15.97
CA ASN A 318 4.07 -8.91 16.62
C ASN A 318 5.07 -8.31 17.61
N GLN A 319 6.27 -8.00 17.11
CA GLN A 319 7.42 -7.53 17.86
C GLN A 319 7.79 -6.09 17.44
N SER A 320 8.70 -5.43 18.17
CA SER A 320 9.29 -4.15 17.74
C SER A 320 10.75 -4.08 18.19
N PRO A 321 11.71 -3.69 17.34
CA PRO A 321 13.13 -3.69 17.72
C PRO A 321 13.49 -2.79 18.92
N ASN A 322 12.63 -1.82 19.25
CA ASN A 322 12.85 -0.88 20.36
C ASN A 322 12.08 -1.22 21.66
N ALA A 323 11.36 -2.35 21.75
CA ALA A 323 10.57 -2.68 22.94
C ALA A 323 10.37 -4.19 23.18
N THR A 324 10.37 -4.61 24.44
CA THR A 324 9.85 -5.92 24.86
C THR A 324 8.39 -5.80 25.30
N ILE A 325 7.55 -6.74 24.88
CA ILE A 325 6.11 -6.75 25.14
C ILE A 325 5.77 -7.88 26.13
N ASN A 326 4.94 -7.58 27.13
CA ASN A 326 4.27 -8.58 27.94
C ASN A 326 2.93 -8.96 27.27
N TYR A 327 2.94 -10.03 26.49
CA TYR A 327 1.77 -10.46 25.72
C TYR A 327 0.58 -10.89 26.60
N VAL A 328 0.82 -11.18 27.89
CA VAL A 328 -0.23 -11.52 28.87
C VAL A 328 -1.18 -10.33 29.11
N ASP A 329 -0.66 -9.12 29.33
CA ASP A 329 -1.46 -7.96 29.72
C ASP A 329 -1.33 -6.72 28.82
N GLY A 330 -0.43 -6.74 27.84
CA GLY A 330 -0.23 -5.63 26.90
C GLY A 330 0.74 -4.54 27.36
N LYS A 331 1.32 -4.64 28.56
CA LYS A 331 2.40 -3.74 28.97
C LYS A 331 3.64 -3.96 28.12
N ALA A 332 4.49 -2.95 28.02
CA ALA A 332 5.77 -3.04 27.31
C ALA A 332 6.85 -2.23 28.04
N GLN A 333 8.10 -2.56 27.74
CA GLN A 333 9.30 -1.89 28.23
C GLN A 333 10.16 -1.48 27.03
N GLY A 334 10.54 -0.20 26.96
CA GLY A 334 11.47 0.32 25.94
C GLY A 334 12.88 -0.21 26.15
N LEU A 335 13.56 -0.52 25.04
CA LEU A 335 14.93 -1.05 24.98
C LEU A 335 15.98 0.01 24.60
N VAL A 336 15.54 1.16 24.10
CA VAL A 336 16.42 2.28 23.69
C VAL A 336 16.30 3.38 24.73
N ALA A 337 17.43 3.77 25.34
CA ALA A 337 17.51 4.91 26.27
C ALA A 337 17.32 6.24 25.51
N LYS A 338 16.86 7.28 26.20
CA LYS A 338 16.74 8.61 25.60
C LYS A 338 18.11 9.30 25.56
N ALA A 339 18.46 9.95 24.45
CA ALA A 339 19.82 10.48 24.24
C ALA A 339 20.30 11.41 25.38
N GLN A 340 19.40 12.24 25.93
CA GLN A 340 19.66 13.15 27.06
C GLN A 340 19.97 12.43 28.40
N GLU A 341 19.57 11.17 28.55
CA GLU A 341 19.89 10.35 29.73
C GLU A 341 21.28 9.71 29.60
N VAL A 342 21.70 9.38 28.38
CA VAL A 342 23.01 8.77 28.09
C VAL A 342 24.15 9.77 28.33
N GLU A 343 23.97 11.03 27.94
CA GLU A 343 24.95 12.11 28.18
C GLU A 343 25.12 12.44 29.67
N ASN A 344 24.08 12.27 30.48
CA ASN A 344 24.15 12.44 31.94
C ASN A 344 24.74 11.23 32.69
N GLN A 345 24.93 10.07 32.04
CA GLN A 345 25.43 8.85 32.68
C GLN A 345 26.94 8.58 32.44
N THR A 346 27.61 9.36 31.61
CA THR A 346 29.06 9.22 31.34
C THR A 346 29.98 10.01 32.30
N VAL A 347 29.41 10.64 33.34
CA VAL A 347 30.17 11.31 34.42
C VAL A 347 30.18 10.43 35.68
N PRO A 348 31.35 10.09 36.26
CA PRO A 348 31.42 9.19 37.43
C PRO A 348 30.89 9.83 38.73
N ALA A 349 30.31 9.01 39.59
CA ALA A 349 29.38 9.45 40.63
C ALA A 349 30.00 10.02 41.92
N GLN A 350 29.26 10.97 42.53
CA GLN A 350 29.23 11.22 43.97
C GLN A 350 27.78 11.23 44.48
N PRO A 351 27.50 10.79 45.73
CA PRO A 351 26.15 10.44 46.15
C PRO A 351 25.39 11.57 46.86
N SER A 352 24.06 11.57 46.75
CA SER A 352 23.10 12.18 47.68
C SER A 352 21.74 11.48 47.57
N SER A 353 20.86 11.60 48.58
CA SER A 353 19.82 10.58 48.84
C SER A 353 18.37 11.09 48.85
N SER A 354 17.46 10.10 48.83
CA SER A 354 16.13 10.05 49.48
C SER A 354 14.93 10.86 48.95
N LEU A 355 13.99 10.10 48.36
CA LEU A 355 12.52 10.05 48.63
C LEU A 355 11.52 11.05 47.99
N GLU A 356 10.59 10.44 47.22
CA GLU A 356 9.12 10.59 47.23
C GLU A 356 8.39 11.82 46.62
N ALA A 357 8.11 11.71 45.30
CA ALA A 357 6.80 11.83 44.63
C ALA A 357 5.84 13.04 44.87
N GLN A 358 5.53 13.79 43.80
CA GLN A 358 4.17 13.94 43.21
C GLN A 358 4.10 14.93 42.00
N ALA A 359 3.20 14.64 41.04
CA ALA A 359 2.71 15.51 39.95
C ALA A 359 3.71 15.98 38.85
N PRO A 360 3.25 16.30 37.62
CA PRO A 360 4.14 16.67 36.51
C PRO A 360 4.57 18.15 36.59
N ALA A 361 5.86 18.40 36.85
CA ALA A 361 6.40 19.74 36.95
C ALA A 361 6.58 20.41 35.57
N GLN A 362 6.11 21.65 35.46
CA GLN A 362 6.70 22.63 34.54
C GLN A 362 8.11 22.96 35.06
N ASP A 363 9.12 23.01 34.20
CA ASP A 363 10.48 23.38 34.62
C ASP A 363 10.57 24.91 34.86
N PRO A 364 10.75 25.38 36.12
CA PRO A 364 10.79 26.80 36.46
C PRO A 364 12.07 27.52 35.99
N ASN A 365 13.00 26.80 35.34
CA ASN A 365 14.20 27.33 34.72
C ASN A 365 14.22 27.18 33.20
N ARG A 366 13.18 26.60 32.57
CA ARG A 366 13.08 26.52 31.11
C ARG A 366 13.11 27.92 30.49
N ILE A 367 14.11 28.17 29.65
CA ILE A 367 14.23 29.41 28.90
C ILE A 367 13.33 29.33 27.65
N VAL A 368 12.69 30.44 27.34
CA VAL A 368 11.88 30.63 26.12
C VAL A 368 12.34 31.88 25.37
N TYR A 369 12.15 31.84 24.06
CA TYR A 369 12.50 32.89 23.13
C TYR A 369 11.25 33.70 22.79
N VAL A 370 11.33 35.03 22.94
CA VAL A 370 10.23 35.96 22.65
C VAL A 370 10.69 36.98 21.61
N ALA A 371 9.99 37.04 20.48
CA ALA A 371 10.31 37.94 19.38
C ALA A 371 10.01 39.43 19.69
N SER A 372 10.48 40.32 18.82
CA SER A 372 10.21 41.76 18.85
C SER A 372 10.60 42.46 20.17
N HIS A 373 11.85 42.27 20.60
CA HIS A 373 12.38 42.79 21.87
C HIS A 373 11.57 42.33 23.10
N GLY A 374 11.05 41.11 23.09
CA GLY A 374 10.22 40.57 24.16
C GLY A 374 8.75 41.03 24.13
N THR A 375 8.34 41.83 23.16
CA THR A 375 6.95 42.35 23.09
C THR A 375 5.95 41.38 22.48
N SER A 376 6.39 40.32 21.77
CA SER A 376 5.47 39.35 21.17
C SER A 376 4.59 38.63 22.21
N ASP A 377 3.31 38.45 21.91
CA ASP A 377 2.36 37.71 22.75
C ASP A 377 2.62 36.19 22.75
N ALA A 378 3.44 35.70 21.82
CA ALA A 378 3.83 34.30 21.71
C ALA A 378 5.30 34.09 22.15
N TYR A 379 5.59 32.88 22.62
CA TYR A 379 6.95 32.39 22.90
C TYR A 379 7.21 31.04 22.22
N TRP A 380 8.49 30.76 22.01
CA TRP A 380 9.01 29.54 21.39
C TRP A 380 10.06 28.90 22.32
N TYR A 381 10.15 27.57 22.33
CA TYR A 381 11.24 26.82 22.99
C TYR A 381 12.50 26.76 22.11
N TYR A 382 12.41 27.03 20.81
CA TYR A 382 13.53 27.00 19.86
C TYR A 382 13.55 28.25 18.95
N LYS A 383 14.73 28.82 18.69
CA LYS A 383 14.89 29.97 17.77
C LYS A 383 14.63 29.55 16.32
N GLU A 384 14.89 28.29 16.03
CA GLU A 384 14.81 27.63 14.72
C GLU A 384 13.36 27.45 14.26
N SER A 385 12.42 27.33 15.21
CA SER A 385 10.98 27.24 14.97
C SER A 385 10.25 28.59 15.08
N MET A 386 10.97 29.69 15.32
CA MET A 386 10.41 31.02 15.12
C MET A 386 10.12 31.25 13.63
N PRO A 387 9.11 32.06 13.25
CA PRO A 387 8.84 32.40 11.86
C PRO A 387 10.10 32.90 11.14
N SER A 388 10.32 32.49 9.89
CA SER A 388 11.52 32.87 9.12
C SER A 388 11.64 34.36 8.78
N THR A 389 10.64 35.16 9.15
CA THR A 389 10.64 36.63 9.13
C THR A 389 11.12 37.26 10.45
N THR A 390 11.35 36.47 11.50
CA THR A 390 11.82 36.93 12.81
C THR A 390 13.27 37.40 12.75
N LYS A 391 13.48 38.63 13.19
CA LYS A 391 14.80 39.22 13.41
C LYS A 391 15.43 38.65 14.67
N LEU A 392 16.40 37.75 14.52
CA LEU A 392 17.07 37.07 15.63
C LEU A 392 17.82 38.04 16.55
N GLU A 393 18.31 39.16 16.01
CA GLU A 393 18.91 40.27 16.77
C GLU A 393 17.92 40.99 17.70
N ASN A 394 16.61 40.77 17.51
CA ASN A 394 15.52 41.30 18.32
C ASN A 394 14.83 40.22 19.17
N VAL A 395 15.39 39.01 19.31
CA VAL A 395 14.84 37.95 20.16
C VAL A 395 15.37 38.10 21.59
N VAL A 396 14.46 38.03 22.57
CA VAL A 396 14.79 38.09 24.00
C VAL A 396 14.59 36.73 24.63
N GLU A 397 15.54 36.34 25.48
CA GLU A 397 15.49 35.16 26.33
C GLU A 397 14.92 35.53 27.71
N MET A 398 13.93 34.77 28.18
CA MET A 398 13.37 34.88 29.52
C MET A 398 12.93 33.50 30.01
N LYS A 399 12.61 33.33 31.30
CA LYS A 399 12.04 32.06 31.76
C LYS A 399 10.61 31.90 31.25
N GLU A 400 10.19 30.66 31.03
CA GLU A 400 8.81 30.33 30.68
C GLU A 400 7.83 30.86 31.73
N ALA A 401 8.15 30.71 33.02
CA ALA A 401 7.33 31.25 34.11
C ALA A 401 7.16 32.77 34.02
N ASP A 402 8.22 33.51 33.66
CA ASP A 402 8.16 34.96 33.46
C ASP A 402 7.29 35.29 32.23
N ALA A 403 7.48 34.58 31.11
CA ALA A 403 6.68 34.76 29.89
C ALA A 403 5.18 34.50 30.13
N ILE A 404 4.83 33.41 30.81
CA ILE A 404 3.46 33.08 31.21
C ILE A 404 2.90 34.14 32.17
N SER A 405 3.70 34.65 33.12
CA SER A 405 3.28 35.74 34.02
C SER A 405 2.98 37.05 33.27
N LEU A 406 3.66 37.28 32.15
CA LEU A 406 3.42 38.38 31.21
C LEU A 406 2.28 38.10 30.21
N GLY A 407 1.49 37.04 30.43
CA GLY A 407 0.34 36.67 29.60
C GLY A 407 0.67 36.03 28.25
N LYS A 408 1.93 35.64 28.02
CA LYS A 408 2.39 35.08 26.74
C LYS A 408 2.03 33.60 26.62
N HIS A 409 1.79 33.15 25.40
CA HIS A 409 1.40 31.77 25.08
C HIS A 409 2.42 31.06 24.20
N HIS A 410 2.46 29.73 24.27
CA HIS A 410 3.32 28.91 23.41
C HIS A 410 2.83 28.92 21.95
N SER A 411 3.74 29.05 20.99
CA SER A 411 3.43 28.91 19.56
C SER A 411 3.01 27.49 19.20
N LEU A 412 1.81 27.33 18.64
CA LEU A 412 1.31 26.04 18.14
C LEU A 412 1.91 25.61 16.79
N ASN A 413 2.66 26.51 16.13
CA ASN A 413 3.42 26.23 14.91
C ASN A 413 4.90 26.17 15.30
N GLU A 414 5.37 25.02 15.75
CA GLU A 414 6.75 24.81 16.21
C GLU A 414 7.36 23.50 15.68
#